data_AF-A0A532CU10-F1
#
_entry.id   AF-A0A532CU10-F1
#
_cell.length_a   1.000
_cell.length_b   1.000
_cell.length_c   1.000
_cell.angle_alpha   90.00
_cell.angle_beta   90.00
_cell.angle_gamma   90.00
#
_symmetry.space_group_name_H-M   'P 1'
#
loop_
_entity.id
_entity.type
_entity.pdbx_description
1 polymer ?
#
loop_
_entity_poly.entity_id
_entity_poly.type
_entity_poly.pdbx_seq_one_letter_code
_entity_poly.pdbx_strand_id
1 'polypeptide(L)' 'MHDLTCMIRGCQAKVYAPAGTHSVCRAHFLSYLTWRRRKGPQMFMKYAGMKMEERDPYVAEWANTIRVEEAPTASAPKA' A
#
# COMPACT_ATOMS: atom_id res chain seq x y z
N MET A 1 1.73 19.33 -17.17
CA MET A 1 1.31 18.01 -16.64
C MET A 1 1.89 17.93 -15.24
N HIS A 2 1.09 17.65 -14.21
CA HIS A 2 1.63 17.54 -12.85
C HIS A 2 2.61 16.35 -12.81
N ASP A 3 3.83 16.59 -12.32
CA ASP A 3 4.86 15.56 -12.10
C ASP A 3 4.37 14.61 -11.00
N LEU A 4 3.51 13.68 -11.40
CA LEU A 4 3.00 12.64 -10.52
C LEU A 4 4.16 11.70 -10.24
N THR A 5 4.71 11.81 -9.03
CA THR A 5 5.71 10.91 -8.49
C THR A 5 5.05 9.90 -7.54
N CYS A 6 5.69 8.76 -7.36
CA CYS A 6 5.22 7.78 -6.39
C CYS A 6 5.32 8.37 -4.98
N MET A 7 4.27 8.22 -4.16
CA MET A 7 4.22 8.71 -2.79
C MET A 7 5.28 8.08 -1.87
N ILE A 8 5.84 6.94 -2.27
CA ILE A 8 6.89 6.26 -1.53
C ILE A 8 8.21 6.99 -1.79
N ARG A 9 8.81 7.51 -0.71
CA ARG A 9 10.08 8.25 -0.77
C ARG A 9 11.17 7.41 -1.45
N GLY A 10 11.94 8.03 -2.34
CA GLY A 10 13.02 7.37 -3.07
C GLY A 10 12.58 6.56 -4.29
N CYS A 11 11.27 6.42 -4.53
CA CYS A 11 10.76 5.73 -5.70
C CYS A 11 10.70 6.67 -6.92
N GLN A 12 11.47 6.34 -7.97
CA GLN A 12 11.50 7.08 -9.24
C GLN A 12 10.68 6.40 -10.34
N ALA A 13 9.93 5.35 -9.99
CA ALA A 13 9.16 4.60 -10.98
C ALA A 13 7.93 5.38 -11.45
N LYS A 14 7.54 5.14 -12.70
CA LYS A 14 6.36 5.76 -13.32
C LYS A 14 5.11 5.50 -12.48
N VAL A 15 4.35 6.57 -12.21
CA VAL A 15 3.11 6.48 -11.46
C VAL A 15 2.07 5.66 -12.22
N TYR A 16 1.46 4.78 -11.45
CA TYR A 16 0.24 4.04 -11.72
C TYR A 16 -0.78 4.58 -10.72
N ALA A 17 -1.75 5.37 -11.16
CA ALA A 17 -2.72 6.03 -10.27
C ALA A 17 -4.07 5.29 -10.30
N PRO A 18 -4.23 4.14 -9.60
CA PRO A 18 -5.53 3.49 -9.50
C PRO A 18 -6.39 4.20 -8.46
N ALA A 19 -7.70 4.18 -8.69
CA ALA A 19 -8.65 4.80 -7.78
C ALA A 19 -8.57 4.18 -6.37
N GLY A 20 -8.30 5.02 -5.37
CA GLY A 20 -8.35 4.68 -3.95
C GLY A 20 -6.99 4.42 -3.34
N THR A 21 -5.93 4.58 -4.12
CA THR A 21 -4.57 4.76 -3.63
C THR A 21 -4.08 6.10 -4.16
N HIS A 22 -3.30 6.84 -3.37
CA HIS A 22 -2.57 8.00 -3.89
C HIS A 22 -1.70 7.61 -5.11
N SER A 23 -1.00 8.58 -5.69
CA SER A 23 -0.03 8.35 -6.75
C SER A 23 1.05 7.34 -6.31
N VAL A 24 0.91 6.07 -6.68
CA VAL A 24 1.89 4.99 -6.40
C VAL A 24 2.44 4.46 -7.72
N CYS A 25 3.57 3.76 -7.74
CA CYS A 25 3.96 3.02 -8.95
C CYS A 25 3.30 1.62 -8.95
N ARG A 26 3.33 0.92 -10.09
CA ARG A 26 2.73 -0.42 -10.21
C ARG A 26 3.29 -1.41 -9.18
N ALA A 27 4.60 -1.36 -8.92
CA ALA A 27 5.25 -2.24 -7.94
C ALA A 27 4.74 -1.98 -6.52
N HIS A 28 4.65 -0.71 -6.13
CA HIS A 28 4.13 -0.29 -4.84
C HIS A 28 2.64 -0.58 -4.68
N PHE A 29 1.84 -0.46 -5.74
CA PHE A 29 0.46 -0.88 -5.71
C PHE A 29 0.31 -2.39 -5.43
N LEU A 30 1.13 -3.25 -6.06
CA LEU A 30 1.11 -4.69 -5.80
C LEU A 30 1.58 -5.04 -4.38
N SER A 31 2.57 -4.32 -3.85
CA SER A 31 3.00 -4.44 -2.45
C SER A 31 1.85 -4.08 -1.50
N TYR A 32 1.14 -2.98 -1.77
CA TYR A 32 -0.03 -2.58 -1.01
C TYR A 32 -1.15 -3.64 -1.01
N LEU A 33 -1.44 -4.24 -2.17
CA LEU A 33 -2.42 -5.35 -2.25
C LEU A 33 -1.97 -6.56 -1.41
N THR A 34 -0.69 -6.86 -1.41
CA THR A 34 -0.11 -7.97 -0.63
C THR A 34 -0.24 -7.69 0.86
N TRP A 35 0.14 -6.50 1.31
CA TRP A 35 -0.01 -6.05 2.69
C TRP A 35 -1.46 -6.07 3.15
N ARG A 36 -2.40 -5.56 2.32
CA ARG A 36 -3.83 -5.58 2.66
C ARG A 36 -4.35 -7.01 2.78
N ARG A 37 -3.93 -7.92 1.89
CA ARG A 37 -4.32 -9.33 1.97
C ARG A 37 -3.90 -9.96 3.30
N ARG A 38 -2.74 -9.57 3.86
CA ARG A 38 -2.29 -10.03 5.19
C ARG A 38 -3.16 -9.54 6.35
N LYS A 39 -3.90 -8.44 6.21
CA LYS A 39 -4.88 -7.99 7.21
C LYS A 39 -6.11 -8.90 7.33
N GLY A 40 -6.30 -9.83 6.39
CA GLY A 40 -7.31 -10.88 6.46
C GLY A 40 -8.47 -10.71 5.45
N PRO A 41 -9.27 -11.77 5.26
CA PRO A 41 -10.27 -11.85 4.19
C PRO A 41 -11.42 -10.85 4.35
N GLN A 42 -11.77 -10.46 5.58
CA GLN A 42 -12.79 -9.41 5.82
C GLN A 42 -12.41 -8.06 5.20
N MET A 43 -11.11 -7.75 5.09
CA MET A 43 -10.68 -6.50 4.46
C MET A 43 -10.86 -6.48 2.94
N PHE A 44 -10.99 -7.62 2.28
CA PHE A 44 -11.22 -7.64 0.84
C PHE A 44 -12.61 -7.10 0.48
N MET A 45 -13.67 -7.63 1.12
CA MET A 45 -15.04 -7.19 0.89
C MET A 45 -15.29 -5.78 1.44
N LYS A 46 -14.80 -5.49 2.65
CA LYS A 46 -14.99 -4.17 3.28
C LYS A 46 -14.34 -3.06 2.47
N TYR A 47 -13.14 -3.29 1.95
CA TYR A 47 -12.41 -2.27 1.21
C TYR A 47 -13.04 -1.94 -0.15
N ALA A 48 -13.66 -2.92 -0.82
CA ALA A 48 -14.34 -2.67 -2.08
C ALA A 48 -15.53 -1.71 -1.92
N GLY A 49 -16.23 -1.77 -0.78
CA GLY A 49 -17.35 -0.88 -0.45
C GLY A 49 -16.97 0.47 0.17
N MET A 50 -15.70 0.67 0.54
CA MET A 50 -15.21 1.93 1.13
C MET A 50 -15.06 3.03 0.07
N LYS A 51 -15.40 4.26 0.43
CA LYS A 51 -15.09 5.47 -0.32
C LYS A 51 -13.58 5.72 -0.36
N MET A 52 -13.14 6.56 -1.30
CA MET A 52 -11.74 6.94 -1.47
C MET A 52 -11.12 7.46 -0.17
N GLU A 53 -11.83 8.36 0.52
CA GLU A 53 -11.42 8.98 1.79
C GLU A 53 -11.26 7.96 2.93
N GLU A 54 -12.08 6.90 2.93
CA GLU A 54 -12.00 5.82 3.91
C GLU A 54 -10.80 4.90 3.65
N ARG A 55 -10.22 4.95 2.44
CA ARG A 55 -9.07 4.16 2.03
C ARG A 55 -7.74 4.84 2.37
N ASP A 56 -7.69 6.18 2.37
CA ASP A 56 -6.51 6.99 2.71
C ASP A 56 -5.78 6.53 3.98
N PRO A 57 -6.43 6.30 5.15
CA PRO A 57 -5.73 5.87 6.35
C PRO A 57 -5.03 4.51 6.19
N TYR A 58 -5.59 3.59 5.41
CA TYR A 58 -4.96 2.29 5.14
C TYR A 58 -3.73 2.41 4.24
N VAL A 59 -3.76 3.35 3.29
CA VAL A 59 -2.61 3.62 2.41
C VAL A 59 -1.51 4.31 3.21
N ALA A 60 -1.86 5.26 4.09
CA ALA A 60 -0.90 5.90 5.00
C ALA A 60 -0.26 4.90 5.98
N GLU A 61 -1.05 4.00 6.56
CA GLU A 61 -0.54 2.94 7.44
C GLU A 61 0.46 2.04 6.71
N TRP A 62 0.10 1.56 5.52
CA TRP A 62 1.00 0.76 4.70
C TRP A 62 2.27 1.52 4.30
N ALA A 63 2.17 2.79 3.91
CA ALA A 63 3.34 3.59 3.56
C ALA A 63 4.33 3.73 4.74
N ASN A 64 3.83 3.75 5.97
CA ASN A 64 4.69 3.70 7.17
C ASN A 64 5.39 2.34 7.33
N THR A 65 4.74 1.22 6.98
CA THR A 65 5.40 -0.09 7.03
C THR A 65 6.55 -0.21 6.03
N ILE A 66 6.43 0.38 4.84
CA ILE A 66 7.52 0.40 3.85
C ILE A 66 8.69 1.27 4.31
N ARG A 67 8.43 2.34 5.06
CA ARG A 67 9.49 3.18 5.66
C ARG A 67 10.26 2.50 6.78
N VAL A 68 9.64 1.56 7.48
CA VAL A 68 10.25 0.88 8.65
C VAL A 68 10.90 -0.45 8.23
N GLU A 69 10.53 -1.02 7.08
CA GLU A 69 11.12 -2.25 6.56
C GLU A 69 12.49 -2.01 5.89
N GLU A 70 13.44 -1.45 6.64
CA GLU A 70 14.89 -1.67 6.44
C GLU A 70 15.40 -2.88 7.25
N ALA A 71 14.51 -3.67 7.87
CA ALA A 71 14.87 -4.95 8.47
C ALA A 71 13.76 -5.99 8.25
N PRO A 72 14.06 -7.17 7.66
CA PRO A 72 13.09 -8.24 7.56
C PRO A 72 12.82 -8.79 8.96
N THR A 73 11.67 -8.45 9.55
CA THR A 73 11.14 -9.27 10.65
C THR A 73 10.70 -10.59 10.03
N ALA A 74 11.58 -11.57 10.15
CA ALA A 74 11.34 -12.96 9.89
C ALA A 74 10.00 -13.37 10.51
N SER A 75 9.18 -14.02 9.70
CA SER A 75 7.97 -14.69 10.16
C SER A 75 8.37 -15.66 11.26
N ALA A 76 7.80 -15.50 12.46
CA ALA A 76 8.00 -16.41 13.56
C ALA A 76 7.62 -17.85 13.13
N PRO A 77 8.47 -18.86 13.35
CA PRO A 77 8.08 -20.24 13.12
C PRO A 77 7.02 -20.64 14.15
N LYS A 78 5.93 -21.27 13.69
CA LYS A 78 4.94 -21.89 14.58
C LYS A 78 5.58 -23.10 15.26
N ALA A 79 5.39 -23.19 16.57
CA ALA A 79 5.77 -24.30 17.44
C ALA A 79 5.05 -25.60 17.09
#